data_AF-A0A7I9XQA8-F1
#
_entry.id   AF-A0A7I9XQA8-F1
#
_cell.length_a   1.000
_cell.length_b   1.000
_cell.length_c   1.000
_cell.angle_alpha   90.00
_cell.angle_beta   90.00
_cell.angle_gamma   90.00
#
_symmetry.space_group_name_H-M   'P 1'
#
loop_
_entity.id
_entity.type
_entity.pdbx_description
1 polymer ?
#
loop_
_entity_poly.entity_id
_entity_poly.type
_entity_poly.pdbx_seq_one_letter_code
_entity_poly.pdbx_strand_id
1 'polypeptide(L)'
;MSPLEHRLQILLDDERHRRLTAAARERGVSVASVVRDAIDRGLAGPVDRRKSAGQRLLDAPDMPVPDPAELKQELDELRGRRG
;
A
#
# COMPACT_ATOMS: atom_id res chain seq x y z
N MET A 1 8.83 -14.34 5.82
CA MET A 1 7.47 -14.57 5.27
C MET A 1 7.09 -16.02 5.56
N SER A 2 5.92 -16.26 6.15
CA SER A 2 5.40 -17.62 6.32
C SER A 2 4.83 -18.16 5.00
N PRO A 3 4.91 -19.47 4.73
CA PRO A 3 4.35 -20.07 3.51
C PRO A 3 2.82 -19.86 3.43
N LEU A 4 2.30 -19.76 2.20
CA LEU A 4 0.86 -19.64 1.94
C LEU A 4 0.24 -21.03 1.89
N GLU A 5 -0.48 -21.43 2.94
CA GLU A 5 -1.00 -22.80 3.10
C GLU A 5 -2.49 -22.95 2.79
N HIS A 6 -3.26 -21.87 2.83
CA HIS A 6 -4.72 -21.89 2.64
C HIS A 6 -5.16 -21.17 1.37
N ARG A 7 -5.98 -21.84 0.54
CA ARG A 7 -6.55 -21.27 -0.70
C ARG A 7 -7.98 -20.76 -0.44
N LEU A 8 -8.22 -19.50 -0.77
CA LEU A 8 -9.54 -18.88 -0.73
C LEU A 8 -10.11 -18.78 -2.16
N GLN A 9 -11.36 -19.20 -2.35
CA GLN A 9 -12.14 -18.99 -3.56
C GLN A 9 -13.44 -18.28 -3.21
N ILE A 10 -13.66 -17.10 -3.78
CA ILE A 10 -14.86 -16.28 -3.57
C ILE A 10 -15.36 -15.76 -4.91
N LEU A 11 -16.67 -15.62 -5.04
CA LEU A 11 -17.28 -14.96 -6.20
C LEU A 11 -17.45 -13.47 -5.90
N LEU A 12 -17.10 -12.64 -6.87
CA LEU A 12 -17.23 -11.19 -6.81
C LEU A 12 -18.16 -10.75 -7.93
N ASP A 13 -18.94 -9.71 -7.69
CA ASP A 13 -19.62 -8.99 -8.75
C ASP A 13 -18.60 -8.27 -9.66
N ASP A 14 -19.08 -7.88 -10.86
CA ASP A 14 -18.25 -7.23 -11.88
C ASP A 14 -17.59 -5.94 -11.37
N GLU A 15 -18.30 -5.16 -10.54
CA GLU A 15 -17.80 -3.90 -10.03
C GLU A 15 -16.60 -4.13 -9.09
N ARG A 16 -16.74 -5.03 -8.12
CA ARG A 16 -15.67 -5.40 -7.19
C ARG A 16 -14.49 -6.01 -7.92
N HIS A 17 -14.75 -6.87 -8.90
CA HIS A 17 -13.70 -7.48 -9.72
C HIS A 17 -12.90 -6.40 -10.49
N ARG A 18 -13.58 -5.44 -11.12
CA ARG A 18 -12.94 -4.32 -11.84
C ARG A 18 -12.12 -3.45 -10.89
N ARG A 19 -12.64 -3.10 -9.72
CA ARG A 19 -11.92 -2.30 -8.71
C ARG A 19 -10.63 -2.99 -8.25
N LEU A 20 -10.69 -4.29 -7.96
CA LEU A 20 -9.52 -5.07 -7.57
C LEU A 20 -8.46 -5.13 -8.67
N THR A 21 -8.90 -5.38 -9.92
CA THR A 21 -8.01 -5.46 -11.07
C THR A 21 -7.34 -4.11 -11.37
N ALA A 22 -8.10 -3.02 -11.28
CA ALA A 22 -7.56 -1.67 -11.45
C ALA A 22 -6.52 -1.34 -10.38
N ALA A 23 -6.82 -1.60 -9.10
CA ALA A 23 -5.89 -1.35 -8.00
C ALA A 23 -4.60 -2.18 -8.11
N ALA A 24 -4.70 -3.43 -8.58
CA ALA A 24 -3.56 -4.29 -8.83
C ALA A 24 -2.68 -3.73 -9.95
N ARG A 25 -3.30 -3.31 -11.05
CA ARG A 25 -2.62 -2.70 -12.21
C ARG A 25 -1.93 -1.40 -11.85
N GLU A 26 -2.60 -0.50 -11.13
CA GLU A 26 -2.04 0.78 -10.69
C GLU A 26 -0.82 0.60 -9.79
N ARG A 27 -0.83 -0.44 -8.94
CA ARG A 27 0.26 -0.73 -8.00
C ARG A 27 1.35 -1.64 -8.59
N GLY A 28 1.15 -2.20 -9.78
CA GLY A 28 2.07 -3.17 -10.38
C GLY A 28 2.20 -4.48 -9.60
N VAL A 29 1.17 -4.90 -8.88
CA VAL A 29 1.19 -6.13 -8.05
C VAL A 29 0.07 -7.09 -8.44
N SER A 30 0.12 -8.33 -7.93
CA SER A 30 -0.94 -9.30 -8.16
C SER A 30 -2.25 -8.90 -7.45
N VAL A 31 -3.39 -9.31 -8.01
CA VAL A 31 -4.70 -9.17 -7.34
C VAL A 31 -4.67 -9.84 -5.96
N ALA A 32 -4.00 -10.99 -5.83
CA ALA A 32 -3.84 -11.68 -4.56
C ALA A 32 -3.09 -10.83 -3.52
N SER A 33 -2.10 -10.05 -3.93
CA SER A 33 -1.40 -9.11 -3.04
C SER A 33 -2.35 -8.02 -2.55
N VAL A 34 -3.17 -7.45 -3.43
CA VAL A 34 -4.17 -6.43 -3.05
C VAL A 34 -5.20 -6.99 -2.08
N VAL A 35 -5.67 -8.22 -2.29
CA VAL A 35 -6.63 -8.89 -1.40
C VAL A 35 -6.03 -9.11 -0.02
N ARG A 36 -4.80 -9.63 0.09
CA ARG A 36 -4.12 -9.84 1.38
C ARG A 36 -3.95 -8.52 2.12
N ASP A 37 -3.47 -7.48 1.44
CA ASP A 37 -3.34 -6.12 1.99
C ASP A 37 -4.67 -5.57 2.52
N ALA A 38 -5.76 -5.82 1.80
CA ALA A 38 -7.08 -5.37 2.21
C ALA A 38 -7.61 -6.15 3.42
N ILE A 39 -7.34 -7.45 3.49
CA ILE A 39 -7.64 -8.30 4.65
C ILE A 39 -6.88 -7.80 5.88
N ASP A 40 -5.57 -7.59 5.76
CA ASP A 40 -4.73 -7.13 6.86
C ASP A 40 -5.22 -5.78 7.41
N ARG A 41 -5.61 -4.86 6.52
CA ARG A 41 -6.16 -3.54 6.92
C ARG A 41 -7.58 -3.63 7.48
N GLY A 42 -8.42 -4.49 6.90
CA GLY A 42 -9.83 -4.61 7.24
C GLY A 42 -10.07 -5.36 8.55
N LEU A 43 -9.24 -6.36 8.85
CA LEU A 43 -9.29 -7.14 10.09
C LEU A 43 -8.47 -6.53 11.22
N ALA A 44 -7.57 -5.59 10.93
CA ALA A 44 -6.82 -4.89 11.95
C ALA A 44 -7.75 -4.02 12.84
N GLY A 45 -7.73 -4.32 14.14
CA GLY A 45 -8.25 -3.42 15.17
C GLY A 45 -7.50 -2.08 15.18
N PRO A 46 -8.00 -1.05 15.89
CA PRO A 46 -7.39 0.29 15.89
C PRO A 46 -5.90 0.31 16.26
N VAL A 47 -5.50 -0.56 17.19
CA VAL A 47 -4.09 -0.73 17.62
C VAL A 47 -3.28 -1.45 16.53
N ASP A 48 -3.84 -2.50 15.94
CA ASP A 48 -3.17 -3.29 14.90
C ASP A 48 -2.97 -2.52 13.60
N ARG A 49 -3.86 -1.56 13.28
CA ARG A 49 -3.68 -0.68 12.11
C ARG A 49 -2.46 0.21 12.24
N ARG A 50 -2.20 0.76 13.43
CA ARG A 50 -1.01 1.59 13.67
C ARG A 50 0.25 0.75 13.57
N LYS A 51 0.23 -0.45 14.17
CA LYS A 51 1.35 -1.38 14.12
C LYS A 51 1.66 -1.84 12.70
N SER A 52 0.65 -2.23 11.92
CA SER A 52 0.83 -2.68 10.52
C SER A 52 1.22 -1.53 9.58
N ALA A 53 0.78 -0.30 9.83
CA ALA A 53 1.28 0.87 9.11
C ALA A 53 2.77 1.13 9.41
N GLY A 54 3.18 1.04 10.68
CA GLY A 54 4.58 1.15 11.07
C GLY A 54 5.45 0.06 10.45
N GLN A 55 4.99 -1.19 10.48
CA GLN A 55 5.75 -2.31 9.93
C GLN A 55 5.97 -2.16 8.41
N ARG A 56 4.95 -1.71 7.65
CA ARG A 56 5.11 -1.44 6.21
C ARG A 56 6.12 -0.35 5.90
N LEU A 57 6.27 0.64 6.79
CA LEU A 57 7.30 1.67 6.65
C LEU A 57 8.69 1.10 6.92
N LEU A 58 8.83 0.25 7.95
CA LEU A 58 10.09 -0.38 8.32
C LEU A 58 10.54 -1.45 7.32
N ASP A 59 9.60 -2.14 6.67
CA ASP A 59 9.88 -3.16 5.66
C ASP A 59 10.15 -2.55 4.26
N ALA A 60 9.92 -1.24 4.09
CA ALA A 60 10.21 -0.57 2.83
C ALA A 60 11.72 -0.51 2.60
N PRO A 61 12.19 -0.72 1.36
CA PRO A 61 13.61 -0.57 1.05
C PRO A 61 14.05 0.87 1.31
N ASP A 62 15.27 1.02 1.83
CA ASP A 62 15.88 2.34 1.99
C ASP A 62 15.88 3.08 0.66
N MET A 63 15.43 4.34 0.70
CA MET A 63 15.45 5.22 -0.45
C MET A 63 16.45 6.36 -0.21
N PRO A 64 17.20 6.78 -1.26
CA PRO A 64 18.03 7.96 -1.15
C PRO A 64 17.12 9.18 -0.91
N VAL A 65 17.32 9.84 0.22
CA VAL A 65 16.62 11.08 0.59
C VAL A 65 17.69 12.17 0.73
N PRO A 66 17.50 13.34 0.08
CA PRO A 66 18.43 14.46 0.22
C PRO A 66 18.38 15.05 1.63
N ASP A 67 19.33 15.92 1.96
CA ASP A 67 19.37 16.54 3.28
C ASP A 67 18.07 17.31 3.58
N PRO A 68 17.66 17.44 4.86
CA PRO A 68 16.36 18.03 5.20
C PRO A 68 16.09 19.42 4.61
N ALA A 69 17.14 20.23 4.42
CA ALA A 69 17.04 21.55 3.81
C ALA A 69 16.72 21.47 2.30
N GLU A 70 17.36 20.55 1.59
CA GLU A 70 17.16 20.31 0.16
C GLU A 70 15.79 19.68 -0.10
N LEU A 71 15.40 18.68 0.71
CA LEU A 71 14.08 18.07 0.63
C LEU A 71 12.96 19.11 0.85
N LYS A 72 13.16 20.05 1.78
CA LYS A 72 12.20 21.13 2.01
C LYS A 72 12.08 22.04 0.78
N GLN A 73 13.20 22.42 0.17
CA GLN A 73 13.19 23.24 -1.05
C GLN A 73 12.46 22.54 -2.20
N GLU A 74 12.75 21.25 -2.43
CA GLU A 74 12.07 20.44 -3.44
C GLU A 74 10.55 20.39 -3.21
N LEU A 75 10.11 20.17 -1.96
CA LEU A 75 8.70 20.13 -1.60
C LEU A 75 8.00 21.49 -1.79
N ASP A 76 8.68 22.58 -1.47
CA ASP A 76 8.17 23.94 -1.65
C ASP A 76 8.02 24.26 -3.15
N GLU A 77 8.98 23.87 -3.99
CA GLU A 77 8.87 24.00 -5.46
C GLU A 77 7.69 23.20 -6.03
N LEU A 78 7.52 21.95 -5.61
CA LEU A 78 6.41 21.09 -6.06
C LEU A 78 5.04 21.63 -5.65
N ARG A 79 4.95 22.27 -4.47
CA ARG A 79 3.73 22.91 -3.99
C ARG A 79 3.45 24.22 -4.70
N GLY A 80 4.48 25.03 -4.95
CA GLY A 80 4.36 26.29 -5.70
C GLY A 80 3.90 26.10 -7.14
N ARG A 81 4.23 24.96 -7.78
CA ARG A 81 3.78 24.60 -9.14
C ARG A 81 2.31 24.14 -9.22
N ARG A 82 1.62 23.93 -8.09
CA ARG A 82 0.19 23.56 -8.04
C ARG A 82 -0.74 24.75 -7.77
N GLY A 83 -0.21 25.97 -7.69
CA GLY A 83 -0.97 27.21 -7.57
C GLY A 83 -1.35 27.80 -8.92
#